data_AF-A0A1J3CP30-F1
#
_entry.id   AF-A0A1J3CP30-F1
#
_cell.length_a   1.000
_cell.length_b   1.000
_cell.length_c   1.000
_cell.angle_alpha   90.00
_cell.angle_beta   90.00
_cell.angle_gamma   90.00
#
_symmetry.space_group_name_H-M   'P 1'
#
loop_
_entity.id
_entity.type
_entity.pdbx_description
1 polymer ?
#
loop_
_entity_poly.entity_id
_entity_poly.type
_entity_poly.pdbx_seq_one_letter_code
_entity_poly.pdbx_strand_id
1 'polypeptide(L)'
;FSSLLSACLMEQGKQIHAIVFKLSFQFDIPVATALVNMYAKSNHTRAARECFESMVVRNVVSWNAMIVGYGQNGEGREAMRLVGEMLRENLKPDELTFASVLSSCAELSAVLEIKQVHAIVSKHGYADSLSVANSLISAYSKTGNLSEALLCFHSIREADLV
;
A
#
# COMPACT_ATOMS: atom_id res chain seq x y z
N PHE A 1 -3.47 -14.29 24.70
CA PHE A 1 -4.00 -15.25 23.69
C PHE A 1 -3.70 -14.82 22.25
N SER A 2 -3.99 -13.58 21.81
CA SER A 2 -3.66 -13.15 20.43
C SER A 2 -2.15 -13.12 20.12
N SER A 3 -1.32 -12.69 21.09
CA SER A 3 0.14 -12.68 20.96
C SER A 3 0.74 -14.07 20.77
N LEU A 4 0.24 -15.07 21.50
CA LEU A 4 0.66 -16.46 21.39
C LEU A 4 0.24 -17.08 20.04
N LEU A 5 -0.98 -16.78 19.59
CA LEU A 5 -1.46 -17.22 18.27
C LEU A 5 -0.60 -16.61 17.15
N SER A 6 -0.27 -15.32 17.24
CA SER A 6 0.61 -14.64 16.29
C SER A 6 2.03 -15.22 16.28
N ALA A 7 2.58 -15.53 17.47
CA ALA A 7 3.90 -16.14 17.57
C ALA A 7 3.92 -17.54 16.94
N CYS A 8 2.88 -18.34 17.17
CA CYS A 8 2.73 -19.65 16.56
C CYS A 8 2.63 -19.53 15.03
N LEU A 9 1.74 -18.69 14.51
CA LEU A 9 1.62 -18.48 13.05
C LEU A 9 2.95 -18.02 12.42
N MET A 10 3.77 -17.23 13.13
CA MET A 10 5.08 -16.81 12.67
C MET A 10 6.09 -17.97 12.61
N GLU A 11 6.11 -18.87 13.58
CA GLU A 11 7.00 -20.04 13.54
C GLU A 11 6.64 -20.98 12.38
N GLN A 12 5.35 -21.22 12.13
CA GLN A 12 4.90 -21.93 10.94
C GLN A 12 5.28 -21.17 9.65
N GLY A 13 5.14 -19.84 9.64
CA GLY A 13 5.53 -18.99 8.51
C GLY A 13 7.01 -19.11 8.14
N LYS A 14 7.90 -19.17 9.14
CA LYS A 14 9.35 -19.39 8.94
C LYS A 14 9.64 -20.77 8.36
N GLN A 15 8.94 -21.81 8.81
CA GLN A 15 9.08 -23.16 8.25
C GLN A 15 8.63 -23.19 6.77
N ILE A 16 7.50 -22.56 6.45
CA ILE A 16 7.01 -22.43 5.07
C ILE A 16 8.02 -21.66 4.22
N HIS A 17 8.56 -20.54 4.71
CA HIS A 17 9.59 -19.77 4.00
C HIS A 17 10.83 -20.63 3.73
N ALA A 18 11.31 -21.40 4.72
CA ALA A 18 12.44 -22.31 4.52
C ALA A 18 12.16 -23.37 3.44
N ILE A 19 10.93 -23.90 3.38
CA ILE A 19 10.51 -24.84 2.32
C ILE A 19 10.47 -24.15 0.96
N VAL A 20 9.89 -22.95 0.86
CA VAL A 20 9.84 -22.16 -0.38
C VAL A 20 11.25 -21.94 -0.91
N PHE A 21 12.19 -21.54 -0.05
CA PHE A 21 13.58 -21.33 -0.43
C PHE A 21 14.27 -22.63 -0.87
N LYS A 22 14.11 -23.71 -0.10
CA LYS A 22 14.71 -25.01 -0.39
C LYS A 22 14.23 -25.59 -1.73
N LEU A 23 12.97 -25.34 -2.09
CA LEU A 23 12.37 -25.83 -3.32
C LEU A 23 12.47 -24.83 -4.48
N SER A 24 13.19 -23.71 -4.30
CA SER A 24 13.33 -22.65 -5.31
C SER A 24 12.01 -21.99 -5.74
N PHE A 25 10.97 -22.05 -4.90
CA PHE A 25 9.67 -21.41 -5.17
C PHE A 25 9.67 -19.90 -4.87
N GLN A 26 10.76 -19.34 -4.33
CA GLN A 26 10.87 -17.88 -4.10
C GLN A 26 10.81 -17.07 -5.41
N PHE A 27 11.01 -17.70 -6.56
CA PHE A 27 10.90 -17.07 -7.88
C PHE A 27 9.47 -17.07 -8.42
N ASP A 28 8.56 -17.82 -7.80
CA ASP A 28 7.13 -17.79 -8.14
C ASP A 28 6.48 -16.55 -7.52
N ILE A 29 5.96 -15.66 -8.38
CA ILE A 29 5.44 -14.35 -7.95
C ILE A 29 4.28 -14.51 -6.94
N PRO A 30 3.24 -15.34 -7.20
CA PRO A 30 2.22 -15.63 -6.19
C PRO A 30 2.78 -16.10 -4.83
N VAL A 31 3.71 -17.06 -4.83
CA VAL A 31 4.30 -17.60 -3.59
C VAL A 31 5.10 -16.53 -2.84
N ALA A 32 5.97 -15.79 -3.53
CA ALA A 32 6.75 -14.72 -2.94
C ALA A 32 5.85 -13.60 -2.39
N THR A 33 4.79 -13.24 -3.11
CA THR A 33 3.79 -12.25 -2.66
C THR A 33 3.04 -12.72 -1.41
N ALA A 34 2.74 -14.02 -1.31
CA ALA A 34 2.13 -14.60 -0.11
C ALA A 34 3.08 -14.51 1.10
N LEU A 35 4.39 -14.71 0.92
CA LEU A 35 5.39 -14.52 1.97
C LEU A 35 5.47 -13.06 2.42
N VAL A 36 5.49 -12.10 1.49
CA VAL A 36 5.44 -10.66 1.79
C VAL A 36 4.22 -10.33 2.66
N ASN A 37 3.04 -10.78 2.25
CA ASN A 37 1.79 -10.56 3.00
C ASN A 37 1.83 -11.19 4.40
N MET A 38 2.37 -12.41 4.53
CA MET A 38 2.45 -13.12 5.80
C MET A 38 3.31 -12.36 6.81
N TYR A 39 4.50 -11.92 6.40
CA TYR A 39 5.40 -11.15 7.26
C TYR A 39 4.82 -9.77 7.58
N ALA A 40 4.26 -9.07 6.60
CA ALA A 40 3.66 -7.75 6.80
C ALA A 40 2.48 -7.79 7.78
N LYS A 41 1.55 -8.74 7.64
CA LYS A 41 0.40 -8.91 8.56
C LYS A 41 0.80 -9.28 9.98
N SER A 42 2.01 -9.81 10.15
CA SER A 42 2.56 -10.17 11.45
C SER A 42 3.44 -9.07 12.04
N ASN A 43 3.41 -7.85 11.50
CA ASN A 43 4.23 -6.70 11.93
C ASN A 43 5.75 -6.95 11.82
N HIS A 44 6.17 -7.81 10.87
CA HIS A 44 7.57 -8.07 10.54
C HIS A 44 7.90 -7.44 9.18
N THR A 45 7.66 -6.15 9.03
CA THR A 45 7.78 -5.41 7.76
C THR A 45 9.17 -5.46 7.14
N ARG A 46 10.22 -5.53 7.96
CA ARG A 46 11.59 -5.77 7.48
C ARG A 46 11.72 -7.11 6.74
N ALA A 47 11.22 -8.20 7.30
CA ALA A 47 11.28 -9.51 6.66
C ALA A 47 10.40 -9.56 5.40
N ALA A 48 9.25 -8.86 5.42
CA ALA A 48 8.41 -8.68 4.24
C ALA A 48 9.18 -7.93 3.13
N ARG A 49 9.90 -6.87 3.49
CA ARG A 49 10.74 -6.09 2.58
C ARG A 49 11.87 -6.92 2.00
N GLU A 50 12.56 -7.72 2.81
CA GLU A 50 13.61 -8.63 2.34
C GLU A 50 13.06 -9.66 1.33
N CYS A 51 11.88 -10.23 1.58
CA CYS A 51 11.21 -11.11 0.62
C CYS A 51 10.88 -10.37 -0.68
N PHE A 52 10.30 -9.18 -0.58
CA PHE A 52 9.96 -8.34 -1.73
C PHE A 52 11.20 -7.97 -2.56
N GLU A 53 12.31 -7.62 -1.92
CA GLU A 53 13.57 -7.28 -2.58
C GLU A 53 14.24 -8.50 -3.23
N SER A 54 14.00 -9.70 -2.73
CA SER A 54 14.50 -10.95 -3.34
C SER A 54 13.78 -11.35 -4.64
N MET A 55 12.61 -10.76 -4.94
CA MET A 55 11.85 -11.05 -6.15
C MET A 55 12.56 -10.47 -7.39
N VAL A 56 12.85 -11.33 -8.37
CA VAL A 56 13.48 -10.92 -9.65
C VAL A 56 12.50 -10.12 -10.51
N VAL A 57 11.23 -10.52 -10.52
CA VAL A 57 10.15 -9.85 -11.24
C VAL A 57 9.06 -9.49 -10.25
N ARG A 58 8.61 -8.24 -10.30
CA ARG A 58 7.52 -7.72 -9.47
C ARG A 58 6.40 -7.23 -10.36
N ASN A 59 5.17 -7.49 -9.95
CA ASN A 59 3.96 -7.00 -10.60
C ASN A 59 3.15 -6.12 -9.62
N VAL A 60 2.10 -5.48 -10.11
CA VAL A 60 1.21 -4.61 -9.31
C VAL A 60 0.75 -5.27 -8.00
N VAL A 61 0.42 -6.57 -8.04
CA VAL A 61 -0.03 -7.30 -6.85
C VAL A 61 1.06 -7.41 -5.78
N SER A 62 2.30 -7.74 -6.17
CA SER A 62 3.43 -7.80 -5.24
C SER A 62 3.82 -6.43 -4.66
N TRP A 63 3.72 -5.36 -5.47
CA TRP A 63 3.91 -3.98 -5.02
C TRP A 63 2.83 -3.58 -4.01
N ASN A 64 1.57 -3.85 -4.32
CA ASN A 64 0.45 -3.58 -3.44
C ASN A 64 0.55 -4.33 -2.11
N ALA A 65 0.98 -5.60 -2.13
CA ALA A 65 1.20 -6.36 -0.90
C ALA A 65 2.16 -5.64 0.06
N MET A 66 3.28 -5.11 -0.46
CA MET A 66 4.25 -4.41 0.36
C MET A 66 3.79 -3.00 0.78
N ILE A 67 3.15 -2.26 -0.12
CA ILE A 67 2.61 -0.91 0.15
C ILE A 67 1.52 -0.98 1.23
N VAL A 68 0.58 -1.93 1.11
CA VAL A 68 -0.44 -2.20 2.13
C VAL A 68 0.19 -2.65 3.43
N GLY A 69 1.21 -3.50 3.35
CA GLY A 69 1.99 -3.95 4.49
C GLY A 69 2.58 -2.77 5.29
N TYR A 70 3.26 -1.83 4.65
CA TYR A 70 3.73 -0.62 5.33
C TYR A 70 2.58 0.24 5.85
N GLY A 71 1.53 0.40 5.06
CA GLY A 71 0.38 1.21 5.43
C GLY A 71 -0.27 0.76 6.74
N GLN A 72 -0.52 -0.55 6.87
CA GLN A 72 -1.14 -1.17 8.05
C GLN A 72 -0.25 -1.17 9.30
N ASN A 73 1.07 -1.06 9.14
CA ASN A 73 2.02 -1.03 10.25
C ASN A 73 2.47 0.40 10.61
N GLY A 74 1.77 1.43 10.12
CA GLY A 74 2.06 2.83 10.45
C GLY A 74 3.32 3.38 9.76
N GLU A 75 3.82 2.72 8.73
CA GLU A 75 5.04 3.09 8.01
C GLU A 75 4.71 3.85 6.70
N GLY A 76 3.78 4.81 6.76
CA GLY A 76 3.24 5.50 5.58
C GLY A 76 4.27 6.21 4.70
N ARG A 77 5.40 6.66 5.28
CA ARG A 77 6.53 7.22 4.50
C ARG A 77 7.17 6.18 3.59
N GLU A 78 7.36 4.96 4.07
CA GLU A 78 7.90 3.85 3.27
C GLU A 78 6.89 3.37 2.23
N ALA A 79 5.59 3.37 2.57
CA ALA A 79 4.52 3.09 1.61
C ALA A 79 4.55 4.10 0.43
N MET A 80 4.70 5.40 0.72
CA MET A 80 4.85 6.42 -0.33
C MET A 80 6.13 6.19 -1.15
N ARG A 81 7.26 5.92 -0.49
CA ARG A 81 8.53 5.65 -1.19
C ARG A 81 8.38 4.49 -2.19
N LEU A 82 7.68 3.43 -1.82
CA LEU A 82 7.37 2.31 -2.71
C LEU A 82 6.47 2.72 -3.89
N VAL A 83 5.48 3.61 -3.72
CA VAL A 83 4.72 4.13 -4.86
C VAL A 83 5.64 4.85 -5.85
N GLY A 84 6.60 5.63 -5.34
CA GLY A 84 7.61 6.28 -6.18
C GLY A 84 8.54 5.30 -6.89
N GLU A 85 8.87 4.17 -6.27
CA GLU A 85 9.64 3.08 -6.90
C GLU A 85 8.82 2.35 -7.98
N MET A 86 7.57 2.00 -7.68
CA MET A 86 6.63 1.37 -8.60
C MET A 86 6.47 2.18 -9.89
N LEU A 87 6.28 3.50 -9.76
CA LEU A 87 6.19 4.42 -10.89
C LEU A 87 7.48 4.49 -11.72
N ARG A 88 8.66 4.42 -11.07
CA ARG A 88 9.96 4.38 -11.76
C ARG A 88 10.17 3.08 -12.54
N GLU A 89 9.55 1.99 -12.11
CA GLU A 89 9.52 0.73 -12.85
C GLU A 89 8.43 0.69 -13.95
N ASN A 90 7.80 1.84 -14.27
CA ASN A 90 6.71 1.97 -15.24
C ASN A 90 5.46 1.13 -14.90
N LEU A 91 5.29 0.76 -13.63
CA LEU A 91 4.08 0.12 -13.13
C LEU A 91 3.10 1.18 -12.65
N LYS A 92 1.84 1.07 -13.05
CA LYS A 92 0.78 2.00 -12.65
C LYS A 92 0.18 1.58 -11.31
N PRO A 93 0.19 2.46 -10.29
CA PRO A 93 -0.61 2.29 -9.09
C PRO A 93 -2.08 2.07 -9.44
N ASP A 94 -2.78 1.24 -8.69
CA ASP A 94 -4.24 1.10 -8.81
C ASP A 94 -4.97 1.79 -7.66
N GLU A 95 -6.29 1.73 -7.66
CA GLU A 95 -7.11 2.36 -6.62
C GLU A 95 -6.79 1.83 -5.23
N LEU A 96 -6.44 0.55 -5.11
CA LEU A 96 -6.03 -0.07 -3.85
C LEU A 96 -4.70 0.52 -3.37
N THR A 97 -3.75 0.74 -4.27
CA THR A 97 -2.49 1.42 -3.94
C THR A 97 -2.77 2.78 -3.30
N PHE A 98 -3.62 3.60 -3.93
CA PHE A 98 -3.91 4.95 -3.45
C PHE A 98 -4.68 4.95 -2.13
N ALA A 99 -5.71 4.12 -2.00
CA ALA A 99 -6.48 4.00 -0.77
C ALA A 99 -5.58 3.64 0.43
N SER A 100 -4.66 2.70 0.23
CA SER A 100 -3.73 2.26 1.27
C SER A 100 -2.76 3.37 1.70
N VAL A 101 -2.13 4.06 0.76
CA VAL A 101 -1.16 5.12 1.09
C VAL A 101 -1.87 6.32 1.73
N LEU A 102 -3.03 6.72 1.19
CA LEU A 102 -3.81 7.83 1.74
C LEU A 102 -4.29 7.56 3.17
N SER A 103 -4.75 6.34 3.47
CA SER A 103 -5.13 5.97 4.84
C SER A 103 -3.94 6.07 5.79
N SER A 104 -2.78 5.51 5.41
CA SER A 104 -1.59 5.54 6.26
C SER A 104 -1.05 6.95 6.47
N CYS A 105 -1.02 7.79 5.42
CA CYS A 105 -0.63 9.18 5.54
C CYS A 105 -1.60 9.98 6.43
N ALA A 106 -2.91 9.68 6.36
CA ALA A 106 -3.90 10.34 7.21
C ALA A 106 -3.72 9.99 8.70
N GLU A 107 -3.43 8.72 9.01
CA GLU A 107 -3.14 8.26 10.38
C GLU A 107 -1.90 8.95 10.98
N LEU A 108 -0.90 9.24 10.14
CA LEU A 108 0.32 9.95 10.53
C LEU A 108 0.18 11.49 10.48
N SER A 109 -1.01 12.02 10.14
CA SER A 109 -1.21 13.45 9.89
C SER A 109 -0.23 14.05 8.86
N ALA A 110 0.19 13.24 7.89
CA ALA A 110 1.23 13.54 6.90
C ALA A 110 0.64 14.31 5.70
N VAL A 111 0.29 15.58 5.91
CA VAL A 111 -0.42 16.42 4.92
C VAL A 111 0.37 16.62 3.63
N LEU A 112 1.70 16.72 3.71
CA LEU A 112 2.56 16.89 2.53
C LEU A 112 2.51 15.65 1.63
N GLU A 113 2.61 14.47 2.23
CA GLU A 113 2.53 13.19 1.55
C GLU A 113 1.14 12.99 0.92
N ILE A 114 0.06 13.38 1.59
CA ILE A 114 -1.30 13.36 1.00
C ILE A 114 -1.36 14.25 -0.26
N LYS A 115 -0.79 15.46 -0.21
CA LYS A 115 -0.73 16.35 -1.39
C LYS A 115 0.12 15.76 -2.52
N GLN A 116 1.20 15.07 -2.21
CA GLN A 116 2.00 14.35 -3.21
C GLN A 116 1.18 13.24 -3.87
N VAL A 117 0.45 12.45 -3.10
CA VAL A 117 -0.41 11.39 -3.62
C VAL A 117 -1.53 11.98 -4.48
N HIS A 118 -2.18 13.07 -4.04
CA HIS A 118 -3.19 13.78 -4.84
C HIS A 118 -2.60 14.21 -6.21
N ALA A 119 -1.42 14.82 -6.22
CA ALA A 119 -0.76 15.19 -7.48
C ALA A 119 -0.47 13.98 -8.39
N ILE A 120 -0.09 12.83 -7.82
CA ILE A 120 0.12 11.59 -8.57
C ILE A 120 -1.20 11.09 -9.17
N VAL A 121 -2.29 11.09 -8.39
CA VAL A 121 -3.64 10.70 -8.82
C VAL A 121 -4.08 11.54 -10.02
N SER A 122 -3.96 12.87 -9.93
CA SER A 122 -4.32 13.78 -11.02
C SER A 122 -3.46 13.55 -12.26
N LYS A 123 -2.15 13.35 -12.08
CA LYS A 123 -1.22 13.14 -13.20
C LYS A 123 -1.46 11.83 -13.97
N HIS A 124 -1.93 10.79 -13.30
CA HIS A 124 -2.07 9.45 -13.90
C HIS A 124 -3.51 9.09 -14.28
N GLY A 125 -4.43 10.06 -14.24
CA GLY A 125 -5.81 9.87 -14.70
C GLY A 125 -6.72 9.15 -13.72
N TYR A 126 -6.43 9.22 -12.42
CA TYR A 126 -7.29 8.67 -11.36
C TYR A 126 -8.18 9.74 -10.71
N ALA A 127 -8.19 10.96 -11.24
CA ALA A 127 -9.01 12.06 -10.72
C ALA A 127 -10.51 11.76 -10.77
N ASP A 128 -10.96 11.05 -11.81
CA ASP A 128 -12.37 10.68 -12.01
C ASP A 128 -12.76 9.38 -11.29
N SER A 129 -11.80 8.70 -10.63
CA SER A 129 -12.12 7.51 -9.85
C SER A 129 -12.79 7.92 -8.54
N LEU A 130 -14.08 7.61 -8.41
CA LEU A 130 -14.87 7.85 -7.20
C LEU A 130 -14.23 7.21 -5.95
N SER A 131 -13.64 6.01 -6.11
CA SER A 131 -12.95 5.29 -5.05
C SER A 131 -11.73 6.05 -4.52
N VAL A 132 -10.90 6.55 -5.45
CA VAL A 132 -9.70 7.34 -5.11
C VAL A 132 -10.07 8.70 -4.56
N ALA A 133 -11.08 9.36 -5.15
CA ALA A 133 -11.54 10.66 -4.70
C ALA A 133 -12.14 10.62 -3.28
N ASN A 134 -12.92 9.57 -2.96
CA ASN A 134 -13.39 9.33 -1.59
C ASN A 134 -12.24 9.11 -0.60
N SER A 135 -11.20 8.39 -1.02
CA SER A 135 -9.99 8.17 -0.21
C SER A 135 -9.25 9.50 0.06
N LEU A 136 -9.17 10.39 -0.94
CA LEU A 136 -8.59 11.74 -0.80
C LEU A 136 -9.41 12.62 0.16
N ILE A 137 -10.73 12.64 0.01
CA ILE A 137 -11.64 13.39 0.90
C ILE A 137 -11.47 12.91 2.34
N SER A 138 -11.44 11.59 2.56
CA SER A 138 -11.25 11.00 3.88
C SER A 138 -9.90 11.42 4.48
N ALA A 139 -8.82 11.34 3.69
CA ALA A 139 -7.48 11.69 4.14
C ALA A 139 -7.33 13.17 4.49
N TYR A 140 -7.83 14.09 3.64
CA TYR A 140 -7.82 15.52 3.94
C TYR A 140 -8.70 15.88 5.14
N SER A 141 -9.87 15.26 5.26
CA SER A 141 -10.77 15.47 6.40
C SER A 141 -10.11 15.06 7.72
N LYS A 142 -9.50 13.87 7.76
CA LYS A 142 -8.80 13.35 8.95
C LYS A 142 -7.62 14.21 9.37
N THR A 143 -6.98 14.90 8.43
CA THR A 143 -5.84 15.78 8.71
C THR A 143 -6.23 17.24 8.92
N GLY A 144 -7.54 17.54 8.98
CA GLY A 144 -8.06 18.88 9.24
C GLY A 144 -7.99 19.84 8.04
N ASN A 145 -7.58 19.36 6.86
CA ASN A 145 -7.51 20.18 5.66
C ASN A 145 -8.85 20.19 4.91
N LEU A 146 -9.86 20.77 5.55
CA LEU A 146 -11.24 20.78 5.07
C LEU A 146 -11.42 21.48 3.73
N SER A 147 -10.59 22.48 3.42
CA SER A 147 -10.63 23.19 2.14
C SER A 147 -10.34 22.23 0.97
N GLU A 148 -9.27 21.44 1.05
CA GLU A 148 -8.94 20.45 0.01
C GLU A 148 -9.98 19.33 -0.06
N ALA A 149 -10.50 18.89 1.10
CA ALA A 149 -11.56 17.88 1.14
C ALA A 149 -12.84 18.35 0.42
N LEU A 150 -13.25 19.61 0.63
CA LEU A 150 -14.42 20.21 -0.03
C LEU A 150 -14.20 20.38 -1.54
N LEU A 151 -13.00 20.77 -1.96
CA LEU A 151 -12.66 20.85 -3.39
C LEU A 151 -12.79 19.48 -4.07
N CYS A 152 -12.23 18.42 -3.47
CA CYS A 152 -12.36 17.07 -4.00
C CYS A 152 -13.83 16.59 -4.01
N PHE A 153 -14.63 16.96 -3.01
CA PHE A 153 -16.05 16.59 -2.95
C PHE A 153 -16.87 17.25 -4.06
N HIS A 154 -16.61 18.52 -4.36
CA HIS A 154 -17.32 19.22 -5.44
C HIS A 154 -16.92 18.70 -6.82
N SER A 155 -15.65 18.38 -7.05
CA SER A 155 -15.22 17.82 -8.35
C SER A 155 -15.89 16.49 -8.66
N ILE A 156 -16.16 15.64 -7.65
CA ILE A 156 -16.93 14.40 -7.85
C ILE A 156 -18.38 14.71 -8.25
N ARG A 157 -19.05 15.63 -7.55
CA ARG A 157 -20.46 15.96 -7.81
C ARG A 157 -20.68 16.57 -9.19
N GLU A 158 -19.71 17.32 -9.71
CA GLU A 158 -19.78 17.86 -11.06
C GLU A 158 -19.65 16.75 -12.12
N ALA A 159 -18.82 15.72 -11.87
CA ALA A 159 -18.68 14.57 -12.77
C ALA A 159 -19.94 13.68 -12.82
N ASP A 160 -20.71 13.57 -11.73
CA ASP A 160 -21.96 12.80 -11.69
C ASP A 160 -23.13 13.47 -12.45
N LEU A 161 -22.99 14.74 -12.85
CA LEU A 161 -24.04 15.53 -13.52
C LEU A 161 -23.88 15.64 -15.04
N VAL A 162 -22.81 15.08 -15.61
CA VAL A 162 -22.46 15.13 -17.05
C VAL A 162 -22.60 13.76 -17.68
#